data_AF-A0A835X3N2-F1
#
_entry.id   AF-A0A835X3N2-F1
#
_cell.length_a   1.000
_cell.length_b   1.000
_cell.length_c   1.000
_cell.angle_alpha   90.00
_cell.angle_beta   90.00
_cell.angle_gamma   90.00
#
_symmetry.space_group_name_H-M   'P 1'
#
loop_
_entity.id
_entity.type
_entity.pdbx_description
1 polymer ?
#
loop_
_entity_poly.entity_id
_entity_poly.type
_entity_poly.pdbx_seq_one_letter_code
_entity_poly.pdbx_strand_id
1 'polypeptide(L)'
;MNVNDGTLAIRGHRNHMDAINAVFKAGSISNMVKSKKLKKGIMYECVKRKIPFVLAGSIRDDGPLPDVITDIEVAQKKYKEVLKDANMVIMISTMLHSIATGNMLPADVKVIVVDINQPTVTKLMDRGTWQALGIVTDVGAFLPLVTREIEKLK
;
A
#
# COMPACT_ATOMS: atom_id res chain seq x y z
N MET A 1 7.38 -12.76 -12.23
CA MET A 1 7.67 -13.77 -11.21
C MET A 1 6.34 -14.38 -10.77
N ASN A 2 6.29 -15.69 -10.55
CA ASN A 2 5.15 -16.37 -9.96
C ASN A 2 5.17 -16.14 -8.45
N VAL A 3 4.08 -15.64 -7.88
CA VAL A 3 4.02 -15.24 -6.46
C VAL A 3 4.15 -16.44 -5.52
N ASN A 4 3.69 -17.62 -5.94
CA ASN A 4 3.62 -18.80 -5.07
C ASN A 4 4.97 -19.49 -4.84
N ASP A 5 5.87 -19.43 -5.82
CA ASP A 5 7.12 -20.20 -5.83
C ASP A 5 8.36 -19.38 -6.19
N GLY A 6 8.21 -18.08 -6.49
CA GLY A 6 9.31 -17.19 -6.83
C GLY A 6 9.93 -17.43 -8.21
N THR A 7 9.39 -18.35 -9.02
CA THR A 7 9.95 -18.68 -10.33
C THR A 7 9.68 -17.59 -11.37
N LEU A 8 10.47 -17.58 -12.45
CA LEU A 8 10.26 -16.65 -13.56
C LEU A 8 9.11 -17.14 -14.46
N ALA A 9 8.13 -16.28 -14.68
CA ALA A 9 7.08 -16.53 -15.66
C ALA A 9 7.62 -16.30 -17.08
N ILE A 10 7.26 -17.17 -18.03
CA ILE A 10 7.59 -17.01 -19.46
C ILE A 10 7.03 -15.67 -19.94
N ARG A 11 7.90 -14.81 -20.50
CA ARG A 11 7.56 -13.43 -20.92
C ARG A 11 6.90 -12.57 -19.82
N GLY A 12 7.20 -12.85 -18.55
CA GLY A 12 6.55 -12.21 -17.41
C GLY A 12 6.73 -10.70 -17.30
N HIS A 13 7.72 -10.10 -17.98
CA HIS A 13 7.89 -8.65 -18.06
C HIS A 13 6.67 -7.94 -18.67
N ARG A 14 5.86 -8.63 -19.50
CA ARG A 14 4.65 -8.05 -20.12
C ARG A 14 3.45 -7.98 -19.18
N ASN A 15 3.43 -8.84 -18.16
CA ASN A 15 2.25 -9.02 -17.30
C ASN A 15 1.81 -7.71 -16.61
N HIS A 16 2.77 -6.86 -16.22
CA HIS A 16 2.44 -5.58 -15.57
C HIS A 16 1.77 -4.60 -16.55
N MET A 17 2.29 -4.47 -17.77
CA MET A 17 1.67 -3.64 -18.81
C MET A 17 0.29 -4.17 -19.23
N ASP A 18 0.14 -5.49 -19.34
CA ASP A 18 -1.16 -6.09 -19.63
C ASP A 18 -2.18 -5.83 -18.51
N ALA A 19 -1.74 -5.86 -17.25
CA ALA A 19 -2.58 -5.50 -16.10
C ALA A 19 -2.98 -4.02 -16.14
N ILE A 20 -2.04 -3.10 -16.40
CA ILE A 20 -2.31 -1.67 -16.56
C ILE A 20 -3.34 -1.44 -17.68
N ASN A 21 -3.11 -2.03 -18.85
CA ASN A 21 -4.01 -1.94 -20.00
C ASN A 21 -5.41 -2.51 -19.70
N ALA A 22 -5.50 -3.58 -18.90
CA ALA A 22 -6.77 -4.17 -18.51
C ALA A 22 -7.60 -3.23 -17.61
N VAL A 23 -6.96 -2.51 -16.70
CA VAL A 23 -7.61 -1.50 -15.86
C VAL A 23 -8.02 -0.29 -16.72
N PHE A 24 -7.15 0.19 -17.61
CA PHE A 24 -7.47 1.28 -18.55
C PHE A 24 -8.71 0.95 -19.39
N LYS A 25 -8.78 -0.25 -19.97
CA LYS A 25 -9.95 -0.71 -20.73
C LYS A 25 -11.22 -0.81 -19.88
N ALA A 26 -11.10 -1.01 -18.56
CA ALA A 26 -12.23 -0.99 -17.63
C ALA A 26 -12.59 0.43 -17.16
N GLY A 27 -11.70 1.40 -17.34
CA GLY A 27 -11.85 2.80 -16.92
C GLY A 27 -11.52 3.07 -15.44
N SER A 28 -11.54 2.05 -14.57
CA SER A 28 -11.06 2.13 -13.19
C SER A 28 -10.93 0.74 -12.56
N ILE A 29 -10.23 0.65 -11.43
CA ILE A 29 -10.17 -0.55 -10.59
C ILE A 29 -11.58 -0.95 -10.15
N SER A 30 -12.41 0.01 -9.72
CA SER A 30 -13.79 -0.25 -9.30
C SER A 30 -14.61 -0.91 -10.41
N ASN A 31 -14.51 -0.41 -11.65
CA ASN A 31 -15.19 -0.98 -12.80
C ASN A 31 -14.64 -2.37 -13.16
N MET A 32 -13.33 -2.59 -13.02
CA MET A 32 -12.71 -3.88 -13.25
C MET A 32 -13.21 -4.96 -12.26
N VAL A 33 -13.47 -4.58 -11.01
CA VAL A 33 -14.10 -5.46 -10.00
C VAL A 33 -15.57 -5.71 -10.34
N LYS A 34 -16.34 -4.65 -10.66
CA LYS A 34 -17.77 -4.77 -11.03
C LYS A 34 -17.99 -5.65 -12.26
N SER A 35 -17.11 -5.55 -13.25
CA SER A 35 -17.12 -6.39 -14.46
C SER A 35 -16.57 -7.81 -14.25
N LYS A 36 -16.24 -8.19 -13.01
CA LYS A 36 -15.70 -9.51 -12.62
C LYS A 36 -14.37 -9.89 -13.29
N LYS A 37 -13.65 -8.92 -13.87
CA LYS A 37 -12.32 -9.12 -14.45
C LYS A 37 -11.26 -9.22 -13.35
N LEU A 38 -11.37 -8.39 -12.30
CA LEU A 38 -10.60 -8.53 -11.08
C LEU A 38 -11.44 -9.31 -10.05
N LYS A 39 -10.95 -10.49 -9.63
CA LYS A 39 -11.73 -11.44 -8.79
C LYS A 39 -11.16 -11.67 -7.39
N LYS A 40 -9.94 -11.21 -7.11
CA LYS A 40 -9.23 -11.41 -5.84
C LYS A 40 -8.10 -10.38 -5.68
N GLY A 41 -7.57 -10.27 -4.46
CA GLY A 41 -6.43 -9.42 -4.13
C GLY A 41 -6.84 -8.16 -3.36
N ILE A 42 -5.84 -7.35 -2.98
CA ILE A 42 -6.03 -6.19 -2.09
C ILE A 42 -7.04 -5.19 -2.67
N MET A 43 -6.83 -4.76 -3.92
CA MET A 43 -7.71 -3.79 -4.57
C MET A 43 -9.14 -4.33 -4.77
N TYR A 44 -9.29 -5.64 -4.99
CA TYR A 44 -10.59 -6.28 -5.04
C TYR A 44 -11.33 -6.17 -3.70
N GLU A 45 -10.68 -6.55 -2.61
CA GLU A 45 -11.25 -6.48 -1.26
C GLU A 45 -11.58 -5.04 -0.86
N CYS A 46 -10.71 -4.07 -1.17
CA CYS A 46 -10.98 -2.66 -0.91
C CYS A 46 -12.26 -2.19 -1.61
N VAL A 47 -12.45 -2.49 -2.89
CA VAL A 47 -13.68 -2.13 -3.62
C VAL A 47 -14.90 -2.86 -3.06
N LYS A 48 -14.79 -4.18 -2.81
CA LYS A 48 -15.90 -5.01 -2.31
C LYS A 48 -16.40 -4.56 -0.94
N ARG A 49 -15.48 -4.19 -0.05
CA ARG A 49 -15.74 -3.77 1.34
C ARG A 49 -15.86 -2.25 1.49
N LYS A 50 -15.78 -1.49 0.40
CA LYS A 50 -15.80 -0.02 0.38
C LYS A 50 -14.72 0.60 1.28
N ILE A 51 -13.55 -0.01 1.35
CA ILE A 51 -12.38 0.55 2.04
C ILE A 51 -11.79 1.65 1.15
N PRO A 52 -11.68 2.89 1.65
CA PRO A 52 -11.06 3.96 0.89
C PRO A 52 -9.58 3.67 0.67
N PHE A 53 -9.07 4.02 -0.51
CA PHE A 53 -7.66 3.95 -0.84
C PHE A 53 -7.24 5.19 -1.63
N VAL A 54 -5.98 5.58 -1.52
CA VAL A 54 -5.40 6.70 -2.26
C VAL A 54 -4.13 6.24 -2.95
N LEU A 55 -4.12 6.30 -4.28
CA LEU A 55 -2.95 6.01 -5.09
C LEU A 55 -2.31 7.33 -5.50
N ALA A 56 -1.24 7.74 -4.82
CA ALA A 56 -0.49 8.93 -5.20
C ALA A 56 0.53 8.59 -6.27
N GLY A 57 0.58 9.40 -7.34
CA GLY A 57 1.47 9.18 -8.46
C GLY A 57 2.93 9.48 -8.14
N SER A 58 3.82 8.90 -8.94
CA SER A 58 5.26 9.09 -8.89
C SER A 58 5.82 9.29 -10.29
N ILE A 59 6.98 9.96 -10.39
CA ILE A 59 7.73 10.12 -11.65
C ILE A 59 8.20 8.79 -12.27
N ARG A 60 8.01 7.67 -11.57
CA ARG A 60 8.39 6.32 -12.00
C ARG A 60 7.21 5.48 -12.49
N ASP A 61 6.00 6.05 -12.50
CA ASP A 61 4.80 5.27 -12.79
C ASP A 61 4.71 4.90 -14.27
N ASP A 62 4.42 3.63 -14.54
CA ASP A 62 4.01 3.14 -15.85
C ASP A 62 2.49 3.29 -16.00
N GLY A 63 2.03 3.94 -17.07
CA GLY A 63 0.58 4.17 -17.30
C GLY A 63 0.18 5.61 -16.98
N PRO A 64 -0.08 6.01 -15.72
CA PRO A 64 -0.46 5.23 -14.53
C PRO A 64 -1.90 4.70 -14.62
N LEU A 65 -2.39 3.93 -13.63
CA LEU A 65 -3.81 3.53 -13.62
C LEU A 65 -4.73 4.76 -13.55
N PRO A 66 -5.96 4.71 -14.11
CA PRO A 66 -6.93 5.81 -14.02
C PRO A 66 -7.25 6.28 -12.60
N ASP A 67 -7.12 5.40 -11.61
CA ASP A 67 -7.36 5.68 -10.19
C ASP A 67 -6.19 6.42 -9.50
N VAL A 68 -5.05 6.61 -10.19
CA VAL A 68 -3.86 7.29 -9.64
C VAL A 68 -4.02 8.80 -9.71
N ILE A 69 -3.75 9.47 -8.60
CA ILE A 69 -3.74 10.93 -8.48
C ILE A 69 -2.33 11.41 -8.80
N THR A 70 -2.15 12.00 -9.99
CA THR A 70 -0.86 12.52 -10.46
C THR A 70 -0.50 13.88 -9.86
N ASP A 71 -1.50 14.68 -9.51
CA ASP A 71 -1.30 15.94 -8.79
C ASP A 71 -0.97 15.66 -7.31
N ILE A 72 0.26 16.00 -6.93
CA ILE A 72 0.78 15.68 -5.60
C ILE A 72 0.09 16.46 -4.48
N GLU A 73 -0.38 17.68 -4.74
CA GLU A 73 -1.12 18.46 -3.75
C GLU A 73 -2.50 17.86 -3.50
N VAL A 74 -3.17 17.44 -4.58
CA VAL A 74 -4.45 16.73 -4.48
C VAL A 74 -4.26 15.39 -3.76
N ALA A 75 -3.22 14.64 -4.09
CA ALA A 75 -2.91 13.38 -3.43
C ALA A 75 -2.66 13.59 -1.93
N GLN A 76 -1.89 14.61 -1.55
CA GLN A 76 -1.64 14.94 -0.14
C GLN A 76 -2.93 15.31 0.61
N LYS A 77 -3.82 16.10 0.00
CA LYS A 77 -5.14 16.41 0.59
C LYS A 77 -5.96 15.14 0.82
N LYS A 78 -5.97 14.22 -0.15
CA LYS A 78 -6.65 12.91 -0.01
C LYS A 78 -6.03 12.02 1.04
N TYR A 79 -4.71 12.03 1.21
CA TYR A 79 -4.05 11.33 2.32
C TYR A 79 -4.57 11.87 3.66
N LYS A 80 -4.58 13.20 3.86
CA LYS A 80 -5.09 13.79 5.11
C LYS A 80 -6.55 13.44 5.39
N GLU A 81 -7.40 13.40 4.36
CA GLU A 81 -8.80 12.98 4.51
C GLU A 81 -8.92 11.54 5.03
N VAL A 82 -8.13 10.61 4.48
CA VAL A 82 -8.18 9.19 4.86
C VAL A 82 -7.49 8.92 6.21
N LEU A 83 -6.49 9.71 6.56
CA LEU A 83 -5.78 9.62 7.85
C LEU A 83 -6.54 10.27 9.00
N LYS A 84 -7.59 11.03 8.71
CA LYS A 84 -8.41 11.68 9.72
C LYS A 84 -8.98 10.60 10.67
N ASP A 85 -8.86 10.86 11.97
CA ASP A 85 -9.36 10.00 13.05
C ASP A 85 -8.68 8.61 13.15
N ALA A 86 -7.56 8.39 12.46
CA ALA A 86 -6.80 7.14 12.57
C ALA A 86 -6.16 7.01 13.96
N ASN A 87 -6.45 5.93 14.69
CA ASN A 87 -5.80 5.65 15.98
C ASN A 87 -4.47 4.90 15.82
N MET A 88 -4.27 4.24 14.67
CA MET A 88 -3.07 3.48 14.35
C MET A 88 -2.81 3.48 12.84
N VAL A 89 -1.54 3.56 12.46
CA VAL A 89 -1.09 3.39 11.07
C VAL A 89 0.03 2.37 10.99
N ILE A 90 -0.10 1.42 10.06
CA ILE A 90 0.93 0.41 9.76
C ILE A 90 1.57 0.78 8.41
N MET A 91 2.86 1.10 8.45
CA MET A 91 3.69 1.49 7.33
C MET A 91 4.50 0.28 6.85
N ILE A 92 4.30 -0.14 5.60
CA ILE A 92 4.77 -1.43 5.09
C ILE A 92 5.69 -1.23 3.88
N SER A 93 6.99 -1.43 4.07
CA SER A 93 8.03 -1.55 3.02
C SER A 93 7.99 -0.43 1.95
N THR A 94 7.83 0.82 2.37
CA THR A 94 7.83 1.98 1.47
C THR A 94 8.35 3.24 2.14
N MET A 95 9.58 3.63 1.84
CA MET A 95 10.18 4.82 2.47
C MET A 95 9.39 6.11 2.18
N LEU A 96 9.08 6.39 0.91
CA LEU A 96 8.48 7.67 0.49
C LEU A 96 7.07 7.86 1.05
N HIS A 97 6.20 6.87 0.89
CA HIS A 97 4.82 6.97 1.40
C HIS A 97 4.78 6.94 2.93
N SER A 98 5.67 6.20 3.59
CA SER A 98 5.74 6.18 5.05
C SER A 98 6.17 7.53 5.61
N ILE A 99 7.19 8.17 5.02
CA ILE A 99 7.63 9.51 5.45
C ILE A 99 6.54 10.55 5.20
N ALA A 100 5.92 10.54 4.02
CA ALA A 100 4.83 11.45 3.69
C ALA A 100 3.66 11.28 4.69
N THR A 101 3.26 10.04 4.96
CA THR A 101 2.20 9.70 5.91
C THR A 101 2.55 10.15 7.32
N GLY A 102 3.75 9.83 7.82
CA GLY A 102 4.21 10.25 9.14
C GLY A 102 4.18 11.77 9.35
N ASN A 103 4.50 12.56 8.32
CA ASN A 103 4.43 14.02 8.39
C ASN A 103 3.01 14.58 8.47
N MET A 104 2.00 13.78 8.13
CA MET A 104 0.59 14.17 8.16
C MET A 104 -0.12 13.66 9.41
N LEU A 105 0.53 12.83 10.23
CA LEU A 105 -0.06 12.22 11.41
C LEU A 105 0.09 13.11 12.66
N PRO A 106 -0.99 13.24 13.46
CA PRO A 106 -0.89 13.73 14.83
C PRO A 106 0.01 12.86 15.72
N ALA A 107 0.53 13.42 16.81
CA ALA A 107 1.50 12.75 17.69
C ALA A 107 0.89 11.62 18.55
N ASP A 108 -0.43 11.59 18.73
CA ASP A 108 -1.18 10.59 19.49
C ASP A 108 -1.53 9.34 18.68
N VAL A 109 -1.26 9.33 17.37
CA VAL A 109 -1.47 8.16 16.51
C VAL A 109 -0.35 7.15 16.71
N LYS A 110 -0.71 5.89 16.97
CA LYS A 110 0.25 4.78 17.07
C LYS A 110 0.79 4.45 15.68
N VAL A 111 2.11 4.35 15.54
CA VAL A 111 2.73 4.05 14.24
C VAL A 111 3.50 2.75 14.33
N ILE A 112 3.31 1.85 13.38
CA ILE A 112 4.14 0.65 13.23
C ILE A 112 4.84 0.73 11.88
N VAL A 113 6.16 0.67 11.88
CA VAL A 113 6.98 0.72 10.67
C VAL A 113 7.61 -0.65 10.46
N VAL A 114 7.37 -1.26 9.31
CA VAL A 114 7.92 -2.55 8.93
C VAL A 114 8.67 -2.40 7.61
N ASP A 115 10.00 -2.56 7.66
CA ASP A 115 10.86 -2.49 6.47
C ASP A 115 12.06 -3.41 6.67
N ILE A 116 12.59 -3.98 5.59
CA ILE A 116 13.80 -4.82 5.67
C ILE A 116 15.06 -3.97 5.83
N ASN A 117 15.00 -2.70 5.42
CA ASN A 117 16.11 -1.77 5.45
C ASN A 117 16.10 -0.94 6.74
N GLN A 118 17.06 -1.20 7.62
CA GLN A 118 17.20 -0.50 8.90
C GLN A 118 17.23 1.04 8.76
N PRO A 119 18.02 1.65 7.85
CA PRO A 119 17.96 3.09 7.57
C PRO A 119 16.57 3.66 7.35
N THR A 120 15.67 2.95 6.64
CA THR A 120 14.29 3.40 6.44
C THR A 120 13.56 3.49 7.76
N VAL A 121 13.70 2.45 8.60
CA VAL A 121 13.09 2.40 9.93
C VAL A 121 13.64 3.51 10.82
N THR A 122 14.96 3.67 10.90
CA THR A 122 15.60 4.74 11.69
C THR A 122 15.08 6.12 11.30
N LYS A 123 15.00 6.42 9.99
CA LYS A 123 14.51 7.72 9.50
C LYS A 123 13.08 8.04 9.90
N LEU A 124 12.23 7.03 10.07
CA LEU A 124 10.85 7.19 10.50
C LEU A 124 10.74 7.31 12.03
N MET A 125 11.61 6.61 12.76
CA MET A 125 11.70 6.69 14.22
C MET A 125 12.21 8.06 14.70
N ASP A 126 13.14 8.68 13.96
CA ASP A 126 13.75 9.96 14.33
C ASP A 126 12.78 11.15 14.30
N ARG A 127 11.58 11.02 13.72
CA ARG A 127 10.62 12.13 13.55
C ARG A 127 9.73 12.42 14.76
N GLY A 128 10.17 12.08 15.97
CA GLY A 128 9.51 12.49 17.21
C GLY A 128 8.22 11.72 17.55
N THR A 129 7.88 10.68 16.80
CA THR A 129 6.85 9.70 17.18
C THR A 129 7.38 8.81 18.31
N TRP A 130 7.28 9.30 19.54
CA TRP A 130 7.51 8.49 20.75
C TRP A 130 6.61 7.24 20.82
N GLN A 131 5.56 7.19 19.99
CA GLN A 131 4.66 6.05 19.82
C GLN A 131 4.89 5.23 18.54
N ALA A 132 6.02 5.41 17.85
CA ALA A 132 6.39 4.57 16.72
C ALA A 132 7.10 3.29 17.17
N LEU A 133 6.68 2.15 16.63
CA LEU A 133 7.36 0.86 16.75
C LEU A 133 8.01 0.51 15.40
N GLY A 134 9.34 0.50 15.37
CA GLY A 134 10.12 0.08 14.21
C GLY A 134 10.45 -1.41 14.24
N ILE A 135 10.14 -2.14 13.18
CA ILE A 135 10.41 -3.57 13.01
C ILE A 135 11.23 -3.76 11.74
N VAL A 136 12.50 -4.15 11.90
CA VAL A 136 13.39 -4.46 10.78
C VAL A 136 13.22 -5.92 10.39
N THR A 137 12.44 -6.21 9.35
CA THR A 137 12.13 -7.59 8.94
C THR A 137 11.60 -7.68 7.49
N ASP A 138 11.52 -8.90 6.96
CA ASP A 138 10.86 -9.17 5.68
C ASP A 138 9.34 -9.07 5.82
N VAL A 139 8.73 -8.12 5.11
CA VAL A 139 7.27 -7.93 5.05
C VAL A 139 6.52 -9.17 4.56
N GLY A 140 7.08 -9.91 3.61
CA GLY A 140 6.48 -11.10 3.01
C GLY A 140 6.36 -12.25 4.01
N ALA A 141 7.26 -12.31 5.00
CA ALA A 141 7.15 -13.23 6.14
C ALA A 141 6.31 -12.65 7.28
N PHE A 142 6.43 -11.35 7.55
CA PHE A 142 5.74 -10.66 8.63
C PHE A 142 4.21 -10.72 8.51
N LEU A 143 3.66 -10.37 7.33
CA LEU A 143 2.20 -10.28 7.16
C LEU A 143 1.47 -11.63 7.37
N PRO A 144 1.95 -12.77 6.82
CA PRO A 144 1.37 -14.08 7.11
C PRO A 144 1.44 -14.48 8.59
N LEU A 145 2.54 -14.17 9.27
CA LEU A 145 2.70 -14.46 10.70
C LEU A 145 1.71 -13.65 11.54
N VAL A 146 1.60 -12.34 11.30
CA VAL A 146 0.63 -11.47 11.98
C VAL A 146 -0.79 -11.94 11.71
N THR A 147 -1.11 -12.32 10.47
CA THR A 147 -2.44 -12.84 10.12
C THR A 147 -2.78 -14.09 10.93
N ARG A 148 -1.84 -15.03 11.04
CA ARG A 148 -2.01 -16.26 11.84
C ARG A 148 -2.21 -15.96 13.33
N GLU A 149 -1.46 -15.02 13.89
CA GLU A 149 -1.64 -14.64 15.30
C GLU A 149 -3.00 -13.95 15.53
N ILE A 150 -3.45 -13.09 14.62
CA ILE A 150 -4.79 -12.48 14.68
C ILE A 150 -5.89 -13.55 14.62
N GLU A 151 -5.71 -14.60 13.82
CA GLU A 151 -6.68 -15.71 13.73
C GLU A 151 -6.79 -16.52 15.02
N LYS A 152 -5.72 -16.65 15.80
CA LYS A 152 -5.73 -17.34 17.11
C LYS A 152 -6.42 -16.54 18.22
N LEU A 153 -6.47 -15.21 18.06
CA LEU A 153 -7.09 -14.30 19.03
C LEU A 153 -8.61 -14.17 18.83
N LYS A 154 -9.15 -14.75 17.75
CA LYS A 154 -10.59 -14.82 17.48
C LYS A 154 -11.18 -16.08 18.09
#